data_AF-A0A932GSR8-F1
#
_entry.id   AF-A0A932GSR8-F1
#
_cell.length_a   1.000
_cell.length_b   1.000
_cell.length_c   1.000
_cell.angle_alpha   90.00
_cell.angle_beta   90.00
_cell.angle_gamma   90.00
#
_symmetry.space_group_name_H-M   'P 1'
#
loop_
_entity.id
_entity.type
_entity.pdbx_description
1 polymer ?
#
loop_
_entity_poly.entity_id
_entity_poly.type
_entity_poly.pdbx_seq_one_letter_code
_entity_poly.pdbx_strand_id
1 'polypeptide(L)'
;MDNQHKFSPKDFFLYLGLVASLYVSVGSILVLLFNYVDALFPDALQGKYNSFSGPIRFAMSALIVAFPLLVVFTRVMNGRIREEASRMNLTIRKWLLFLTLFVAGAVIAGDLIALVNTFLGGELTARFLLKVLAVLVVFGSVFAYYLKDLRGYWRGHEAASKAVGWVGGVVLLAVIVSGFFIIGSPWAQRLVRFDNRKVSDLQTIQWQIVNYWQQKGKIPATLSELEDPISGFRAPKDPETGAPYGYTVLEADAFELCATFSTATSLADGEGASVPARTAYPMPVDGFSVNENWAHDAGDVCFTRTIDPDLYPVRPQKQ
;
A
#
# COMPACT_ATOMS: atom_id res chain seq x y z
N MET A 1 54.91 -17.34 -6.53
CA MET A 1 54.51 -16.06 -5.91
C MET A 1 54.59 -15.05 -7.04
N ASP A 2 53.55 -14.49 -7.64
CA ASP A 2 52.23 -14.10 -7.18
C ASP A 2 51.37 -14.09 -8.45
N ASN A 3 50.47 -15.06 -8.63
CA ASN A 3 49.61 -15.10 -9.83
C ASN A 3 48.42 -14.17 -9.53
N GLN A 4 48.69 -12.86 -9.56
CA GLN A 4 47.67 -11.84 -9.38
C GLN A 4 46.66 -11.95 -10.52
N HIS A 5 45.56 -12.62 -10.26
CA HIS A 5 44.40 -12.56 -11.14
C HIS A 5 43.95 -11.11 -11.20
N LYS A 6 44.23 -10.43 -12.32
CA LYS A 6 43.82 -9.04 -12.53
C LYS A 6 42.30 -9.03 -12.49
N PHE A 7 41.77 -8.47 -11.40
CA PHE A 7 40.34 -8.29 -11.21
C PHE A 7 39.75 -7.61 -12.45
N SER A 8 39.01 -8.38 -13.25
CA SER A 8 38.53 -7.91 -14.53
C SER A 8 37.39 -6.91 -14.29
N PRO A 9 37.23 -5.87 -15.14
CA PRO A 9 36.03 -5.04 -15.12
C PRO A 9 34.74 -5.88 -15.16
N LYS A 10 34.74 -7.01 -15.88
CA LYS A 10 33.59 -7.94 -15.91
C LYS A 10 33.28 -8.54 -14.55
N ASP A 11 34.30 -8.87 -13.76
CA ASP A 11 34.11 -9.43 -12.42
C ASP A 11 33.63 -8.34 -11.45
N PHE A 12 34.13 -7.11 -11.57
CA PHE A 12 33.62 -5.95 -10.81
C PHE A 12 32.11 -5.76 -11.01
N PHE A 13 31.65 -5.63 -12.26
CA PHE A 13 30.23 -5.40 -12.54
C PHE A 13 29.35 -6.58 -12.14
N LEU A 14 29.88 -7.81 -12.20
CA LEU A 14 29.15 -9.00 -11.75
C LEU A 14 29.00 -9.03 -10.22
N TYR A 15 30.04 -8.67 -9.47
CA TYR A 15 29.94 -8.50 -8.02
C TYR A 15 29.02 -7.33 -7.67
N LEU A 16 29.14 -6.18 -8.33
CA LEU A 16 28.27 -5.02 -8.11
C LEU A 16 26.80 -5.37 -8.37
N GLY A 17 26.51 -6.04 -9.49
CA GLY A 17 25.17 -6.51 -9.82
C GLY A 17 24.62 -7.50 -8.80
N LEU A 18 25.45 -8.45 -8.31
CA LEU A 18 25.06 -9.37 -7.24
C LEU A 18 24.69 -8.60 -5.96
N VAL A 19 25.52 -7.64 -5.56
CA VAL A 19 25.32 -6.86 -4.33
C VAL A 19 24.07 -5.99 -4.43
N ALA A 20 23.92 -5.26 -5.54
CA ALA A 20 22.75 -4.43 -5.77
C ALA A 20 21.46 -5.27 -5.77
N SER A 21 21.42 -6.37 -6.52
CA SER A 21 20.26 -7.25 -6.57
C SER A 21 19.94 -7.90 -5.21
N LEU A 22 20.96 -8.26 -4.42
CA LEU A 22 20.80 -8.77 -3.07
C LEU A 22 20.11 -7.73 -2.17
N TYR A 23 20.67 -6.53 -2.04
CA TYR A 23 20.16 -5.54 -1.10
C TYR A 23 18.82 -4.96 -1.54
N VAL A 24 18.57 -4.82 -2.85
CA VAL A 24 17.24 -4.45 -3.36
C VAL A 24 16.22 -5.54 -3.02
N SER A 25 16.57 -6.82 -3.17
CA SER A 25 15.67 -7.92 -2.80
C SER A 25 15.42 -7.96 -1.28
N VAL A 26 16.46 -7.86 -0.46
CA VAL A 26 16.35 -7.86 1.01
C VAL A 26 15.54 -6.67 1.51
N GLY A 27 15.80 -5.46 1.01
CA GLY A 27 15.04 -4.28 1.40
C GLY A 27 13.57 -4.40 1.01
N SER A 28 13.30 -4.86 -0.20
CA SER A 28 11.93 -4.99 -0.70
C SER A 28 11.12 -6.06 0.01
N ILE A 29 11.72 -7.22 0.35
CA ILE A 29 11.01 -8.25 1.12
C ILE A 29 10.69 -7.75 2.53
N LEU A 30 11.60 -7.02 3.19
CA LEU A 30 11.34 -6.43 4.49
C LEU A 30 10.23 -5.39 4.45
N VAL A 31 10.21 -4.51 3.43
CA VAL A 31 9.12 -3.56 3.22
C VAL A 31 7.78 -4.29 3.11
N LEU A 32 7.69 -5.36 2.32
CA LEU A 32 6.44 -6.12 2.20
C LEU A 32 6.03 -6.77 3.52
N LEU A 33 6.95 -7.46 4.20
CA LEU A 33 6.65 -8.11 5.48
C LEU A 33 6.19 -7.11 6.53
N PHE A 34 6.82 -5.92 6.59
CA PHE A 34 6.42 -4.88 7.54
C PHE A 34 5.02 -4.35 7.24
N ASN A 35 4.71 -4.11 5.97
CA ASN A 35 3.37 -3.69 5.55
C ASN A 35 2.32 -4.78 5.85
N TYR A 36 2.64 -6.06 5.64
CA TYR A 36 1.71 -7.14 5.96
C TYR A 36 1.45 -7.24 7.46
N VAL A 37 2.48 -7.03 8.28
CA VAL A 37 2.33 -6.96 9.74
C VAL A 37 1.42 -5.79 10.14
N ASP A 38 1.60 -4.61 9.53
CA ASP A 38 0.77 -3.44 9.81
C ASP A 38 -0.69 -3.63 9.37
N ALA A 39 -0.91 -4.34 8.26
CA ALA A 39 -2.26 -4.67 7.78
C ALA A 39 -2.97 -5.72 8.66
N LEU A 40 -2.24 -6.74 9.15
CA LEU A 40 -2.81 -7.82 9.97
C LEU A 40 -3.02 -7.42 11.43
N PHE A 41 -2.24 -6.46 11.91
CA PHE A 41 -2.37 -5.90 13.24
C PHE A 41 -2.54 -4.39 13.06
N PRO A 42 -3.73 -3.86 12.74
CA PRO A 42 -3.92 -2.42 12.59
C PRO A 42 -3.82 -1.69 13.93
N ASP A 43 -3.47 -0.40 13.90
CA ASP A 43 -3.44 0.48 15.07
C ASP A 43 -4.76 1.19 15.25
N ALA A 44 -5.38 1.05 16.42
CA ALA A 44 -6.62 1.75 16.72
C ALA A 44 -6.42 3.28 16.79
N LEU A 45 -5.18 3.76 16.93
CA LEU A 45 -4.85 5.18 16.98
C LEU A 45 -4.32 5.74 15.66
N GLN A 46 -3.98 4.90 14.68
CA GLN A 46 -3.54 5.36 13.35
C GLN A 46 -4.73 5.27 12.40
N GLY A 47 -5.13 6.43 11.84
CA GLY A 47 -6.20 6.49 10.85
C GLY A 47 -5.95 5.59 9.64
N LYS A 48 -7.02 5.35 8.86
CA LYS A 48 -7.14 4.42 7.73
C LYS A 48 -5.81 3.94 7.12
N TYR A 49 -5.49 2.66 7.31
CA TYR A 49 -4.37 1.99 6.64
C TYR A 49 -4.59 2.03 5.12
N ASN A 50 -3.71 2.71 4.40
CA ASN A 50 -3.82 2.81 2.95
C ASN A 50 -3.28 1.52 2.31
N SER A 51 -4.15 0.52 2.19
CA SER A 51 -3.77 -0.87 1.89
C SER A 51 -2.86 -1.00 0.67
N PHE A 52 -3.03 -0.18 -0.38
CA PHE A 52 -2.18 -0.24 -1.58
C PHE A 52 -1.29 0.99 -1.76
N SER A 53 -0.47 1.28 -0.75
CA SER A 53 0.48 2.38 -0.70
C SER A 53 1.59 2.25 -1.78
N GLY A 54 2.18 3.38 -2.18
CA GLY A 54 3.30 3.42 -3.15
C GLY A 54 4.48 2.50 -2.79
N PRO A 55 4.91 2.43 -1.51
CA PRO A 55 5.99 1.54 -1.07
C PRO A 55 5.76 0.05 -1.37
N ILE A 56 4.54 -0.47 -1.18
CA ILE A 56 4.21 -1.88 -1.45
C ILE A 56 4.40 -2.18 -2.94
N ARG A 57 3.87 -1.32 -3.82
CA ARG A 57 3.96 -1.49 -5.28
C ARG A 57 5.40 -1.49 -5.77
N PHE A 58 6.20 -0.57 -5.23
CA PHE A 58 7.62 -0.49 -5.54
C PHE A 58 8.39 -1.72 -5.04
N ALA A 59 8.12 -2.17 -3.82
CA ALA A 59 8.77 -3.36 -3.27
C ALA A 59 8.41 -4.64 -4.06
N MET A 60 7.14 -4.82 -4.44
CA MET A 60 6.73 -5.93 -5.30
C MET A 60 7.44 -5.89 -6.66
N SER A 61 7.44 -4.74 -7.35
CA SER A 61 8.10 -4.62 -8.66
C SER A 61 9.61 -4.82 -8.57
N ALA A 62 10.24 -4.26 -7.54
CA ALA A 62 11.66 -4.44 -7.27
C ALA A 62 12.00 -5.92 -7.01
N LEU A 63 11.19 -6.67 -6.26
CA LEU A 63 11.42 -8.11 -6.02
C LEU A 63 11.29 -8.94 -7.29
N ILE A 64 10.25 -8.67 -8.10
CA ILE A 64 10.00 -9.39 -9.35
C ILE A 64 11.19 -9.28 -10.30
N VAL A 65 11.92 -8.15 -10.28
CA VAL A 65 13.09 -7.92 -11.14
C VAL A 65 14.41 -8.29 -10.47
N ALA A 66 14.64 -7.82 -9.24
CA ALA A 66 15.92 -7.95 -8.55
C ALA A 66 16.20 -9.40 -8.11
N PHE A 67 15.17 -10.17 -7.71
CA PHE A 67 15.41 -11.54 -7.25
C PHE A 67 15.85 -12.49 -8.38
N PRO A 68 15.21 -12.51 -9.58
CA PRO A 68 15.72 -13.27 -10.70
C PRO A 68 17.15 -12.87 -11.09
N LEU A 69 17.46 -11.57 -11.07
CA LEU A 69 18.82 -11.08 -11.31
C LEU A 69 19.81 -11.60 -10.25
N LEU A 70 19.45 -11.57 -8.97
CA LEU A 70 20.25 -12.12 -7.87
C LEU A 70 20.57 -13.60 -8.11
N VAL A 71 19.57 -14.40 -8.50
CA VAL A 71 19.73 -15.83 -8.80
C VAL A 71 20.64 -16.04 -10.01
N VAL A 72 20.47 -15.27 -11.09
CA VAL A 72 21.32 -15.35 -12.29
C VAL A 72 22.76 -14.98 -11.96
N PHE A 73 23.00 -13.84 -11.30
CA PHE A 73 24.34 -13.43 -10.90
C PHE A 73 25.01 -14.45 -9.99
N THR A 74 24.26 -15.00 -9.03
CA THR A 74 24.74 -16.07 -8.14
C THR A 74 25.14 -17.31 -8.93
N ARG A 75 24.35 -17.74 -9.92
CA ARG A 75 24.66 -18.91 -10.75
C ARG A 75 25.88 -18.69 -11.64
N VAL A 76 25.95 -17.54 -12.32
CA VAL A 76 27.11 -17.20 -13.17
C VAL A 76 28.38 -17.13 -12.33
N MET A 77 28.31 -16.51 -11.15
CA MET A 77 29.43 -16.40 -10.22
C MET A 77 29.88 -17.78 -9.70
N ASN A 78 28.95 -18.60 -9.24
CA ASN A 78 29.26 -19.93 -8.71
C ASN A 78 29.80 -20.86 -9.80
N GLY A 79 29.35 -20.72 -11.05
CA GLY A 79 29.91 -21.45 -12.19
C GLY A 79 31.37 -21.08 -12.43
N ARG A 80 31.67 -19.78 -12.54
CA ARG A 80 33.05 -19.29 -12.76
C ARG A 80 34.02 -19.70 -11.66
N ILE A 81 33.57 -19.79 -10.42
CA ILE A 81 34.41 -20.21 -9.27
C ILE A 81 34.67 -21.72 -9.26
N ARG A 82 33.77 -22.53 -9.84
CA ARG A 82 34.01 -23.97 -10.01
C ARG A 82 35.03 -24.25 -11.10
N GLU A 83 34.99 -23.47 -12.19
CA GLU A 83 35.96 -23.57 -13.28
C GLU A 83 37.37 -23.15 -12.84
N GLU A 84 37.47 -22.06 -12.08
CA GLU A 84 38.77 -21.54 -11.64
C GLU A 84 38.71 -21.11 -10.16
N ALA A 85 39.29 -21.91 -9.27
CA ALA A 85 39.26 -21.66 -7.83
C ALA A 85 39.96 -20.34 -7.42
N SER A 86 40.90 -19.84 -8.25
CA SER A 86 41.61 -18.57 -8.11
C SER A 86 40.71 -17.34 -8.24
N ARG A 87 39.54 -17.46 -8.89
CA ARG A 87 38.55 -16.38 -9.04
C ARG A 87 37.74 -16.10 -7.78
N MET A 88 37.90 -16.93 -6.75
CA MET A 88 37.26 -16.69 -5.46
C MET A 88 37.98 -15.56 -4.73
N ASN A 89 37.47 -14.33 -4.89
CA ASN A 89 37.92 -13.19 -4.12
C ASN A 89 37.32 -13.26 -2.69
N LEU A 90 38.07 -13.88 -1.78
CA LEU A 90 37.70 -14.01 -0.37
C LEU A 90 37.56 -12.65 0.33
N THR A 91 38.30 -11.63 -0.11
CA THR A 91 38.25 -10.29 0.47
C THR A 91 36.88 -9.65 0.25
N ILE A 92 36.37 -9.68 -0.99
CA ILE A 92 35.05 -9.12 -1.34
C ILE A 92 33.94 -9.85 -0.59
N ARG A 93 33.98 -11.19 -0.54
CA ARG A 93 32.94 -11.98 0.13
C ARG A 93 32.93 -11.80 1.64
N LYS A 94 34.11 -11.69 2.27
CA LYS A 94 34.22 -11.32 3.69
C LYS A 94 33.64 -9.94 3.95
N TRP A 95 33.96 -8.96 3.10
CA TRP A 95 33.38 -7.62 3.17
C TRP A 95 31.86 -7.64 3.06
N LEU A 96 31.28 -8.45 2.17
CA LEU A 96 29.83 -8.62 2.08
C LEU A 96 29.21 -9.22 3.34
N LEU A 97 29.87 -10.19 3.98
CA LEU A 97 29.40 -10.70 5.27
C LEU A 97 29.47 -9.64 6.37
N PHE A 98 30.55 -8.88 6.46
CA PHE A 98 30.65 -7.81 7.44
C PHE A 98 29.64 -6.69 7.17
N LEU A 99 29.42 -6.33 5.91
CA LEU A 99 28.43 -5.33 5.51
C LEU A 99 27.01 -5.81 5.82
N THR A 100 26.65 -7.05 5.50
CA THR A 100 25.32 -7.62 5.84
C THR A 100 25.10 -7.67 7.34
N LEU A 101 26.10 -8.08 8.13
CA LEU A 101 26.02 -8.09 9.60
C LEU A 101 25.90 -6.68 10.17
N PHE A 102 26.66 -5.72 9.64
CA PHE A 102 26.59 -4.31 10.05
C PHE A 102 25.21 -3.72 9.76
N VAL A 103 24.68 -3.90 8.55
CA VAL A 103 23.34 -3.42 8.17
C VAL A 103 22.27 -4.09 9.03
N ALA A 104 22.34 -5.41 9.25
CA ALA A 104 21.41 -6.11 10.13
C ALA A 104 21.45 -5.54 11.55
N GLY A 105 22.64 -5.31 12.10
CA GLY A 105 22.81 -4.70 13.42
C GLY A 105 22.26 -3.27 13.50
N ALA A 106 22.48 -2.45 12.47
CA ALA A 106 21.94 -1.09 12.41
C ALA A 106 20.40 -1.08 12.34
N VAL A 107 19.80 -1.98 11.56
CA VAL A 107 18.33 -2.14 11.51
C VAL A 107 17.78 -2.59 12.85
N ILE A 108 18.37 -3.62 13.48
CA ILE A 108 17.98 -4.10 14.80
C ILE A 108 18.09 -2.99 15.85
N ALA A 109 19.15 -2.18 15.81
CA ALA A 109 19.32 -1.05 16.72
C ALA A 109 18.25 0.02 16.51
N GLY A 110 17.94 0.38 15.25
CA GLY A 110 16.85 1.29 14.91
C GLY A 110 15.49 0.78 15.40
N ASP A 111 15.23 -0.50 15.21
CA ASP A 111 14.02 -1.17 15.71
C ASP A 111 13.96 -1.10 17.25
N LEU A 112 15.05 -1.42 17.96
CA LEU A 112 15.12 -1.30 19.42
C LEU A 112 14.85 0.12 19.92
N ILE A 113 15.35 1.15 19.21
CA ILE A 113 15.05 2.54 19.54
C ILE A 113 13.55 2.81 19.40
N ALA A 114 12.92 2.35 18.30
CA ALA A 114 11.48 2.49 18.09
C ALA A 114 10.65 1.73 19.15
N LEU A 115 11.11 0.56 19.59
CA LEU A 115 10.49 -0.18 20.69
C LEU A 115 10.54 0.60 21.99
N VAL A 116 11.71 1.11 22.36
CA VAL A 116 11.84 1.89 23.60
C VAL A 116 10.95 3.13 23.52
N ASN A 117 10.90 3.80 22.38
CA ASN A 117 10.04 4.97 22.19
C ASN A 117 8.55 4.64 22.35
N THR A 118 8.08 3.53 21.76
CA THR A 118 6.68 3.07 21.86
C THR A 118 6.32 2.51 23.24
N PHE A 119 7.23 1.75 23.86
CA PHE A 119 7.10 1.27 25.24
C PHE A 119 7.02 2.42 26.25
N LEU A 120 7.85 3.45 26.09
CA LEU A 120 7.76 4.68 26.89
C LEU A 120 6.44 5.43 26.66
N GLY A 121 5.80 5.21 25.51
CA GLY A 121 4.44 5.67 25.20
C GLY A 121 3.32 4.78 25.75
N GLY A 122 3.63 3.64 26.39
CA GLY A 122 2.65 2.75 27.02
C GLY A 122 2.12 1.61 26.15
N GLU A 123 2.66 1.40 24.94
CA GLU A 123 2.19 0.37 24.00
C GLU A 123 3.30 -0.63 23.67
N LEU A 124 3.04 -1.91 23.96
CA LEU A 124 3.91 -3.02 23.56
C LEU A 124 3.26 -3.73 22.37
N THR A 125 3.66 -3.37 21.15
CA THR A 125 2.93 -3.78 19.95
C THR A 125 3.43 -5.14 19.44
N ALA A 126 2.53 -6.10 19.24
CA ALA A 126 2.85 -7.39 18.60
C ALA A 126 3.51 -7.20 17.21
N ARG A 127 3.18 -6.09 16.53
CA ARG A 127 3.80 -5.65 15.27
C ARG A 127 5.31 -5.58 15.36
N PHE A 128 5.82 -4.98 16.43
CA PHE A 128 7.25 -4.78 16.61
C PHE A 128 7.99 -6.12 16.64
N LEU A 129 7.52 -7.07 17.46
CA LEU A 129 8.15 -8.38 17.60
C LEU A 129 8.17 -9.12 16.26
N LEU A 130 7.08 -9.04 15.48
CA LEU A 130 6.99 -9.66 14.16
C LEU A 130 7.93 -9.00 13.14
N LYS A 131 8.09 -7.67 13.17
CA LYS A 131 9.04 -6.95 12.31
C LYS A 131 10.49 -7.30 12.62
N VAL A 132 10.87 -7.35 13.90
CA VAL A 132 12.22 -7.80 14.31
C VAL A 132 12.47 -9.24 13.91
N LEU A 133 11.48 -10.13 14.13
CA LEU A 133 11.58 -11.52 13.70
C LEU A 133 11.80 -11.62 12.18
N ALA A 134 11.08 -10.81 11.39
CA ALA A 134 11.26 -10.75 9.94
C ALA A 134 12.68 -10.34 9.54
N VAL A 135 13.25 -9.30 10.19
CA VAL A 135 14.64 -8.88 9.98
C VAL A 135 15.61 -10.01 10.30
N LEU A 136 15.46 -10.66 11.47
CA LEU A 136 16.33 -11.76 11.88
C LEU A 136 16.27 -12.96 10.93
N VAL A 137 15.07 -13.34 10.48
CA VAL A 137 14.90 -14.44 9.53
C VAL A 137 15.52 -14.10 8.18
N VAL A 138 15.25 -12.91 7.63
CA VAL A 138 15.77 -12.49 6.32
C VAL A 138 17.29 -12.36 6.36
N PHE A 139 17.85 -11.55 7.26
CA PHE A 139 19.31 -11.39 7.35
C PHE A 139 20.00 -12.66 7.80
N GLY A 140 19.41 -13.45 8.71
CA GLY A 140 19.93 -14.74 9.14
C GLY A 140 20.02 -15.74 7.99
N SER A 141 19.02 -15.79 7.12
CA SER A 141 19.04 -16.65 5.92
C SER A 141 20.13 -16.23 4.93
N VAL A 142 20.28 -14.93 4.67
CA VAL A 142 21.31 -14.37 3.79
C VAL A 142 22.69 -14.64 4.36
N PHE A 143 22.89 -14.36 5.65
CA PHE A 143 24.14 -14.62 6.35
C PHE A 143 24.52 -16.11 6.31
N ALA A 144 23.58 -17.02 6.59
CA ALA A 144 23.83 -18.45 6.54
C ALA A 144 24.23 -18.93 5.13
N TYR A 145 23.60 -18.38 4.08
CA TYR A 145 23.96 -18.67 2.70
C TYR A 145 25.40 -18.25 2.38
N TYR A 146 25.76 -17.00 2.69
CA TYR A 146 27.09 -16.45 2.42
C TYR A 146 28.18 -17.01 3.34
N LEU A 147 27.84 -17.46 4.55
CA LEU A 147 28.78 -18.17 5.42
C LEU A 147 29.14 -19.55 4.85
N LYS A 148 28.16 -20.30 4.34
CA LYS A 148 28.39 -21.56 3.61
C LYS A 148 29.22 -21.34 2.35
N ASP A 149 28.97 -20.21 1.68
CA ASP A 149 29.71 -19.80 0.50
C ASP A 149 31.18 -19.47 0.80
N LEU A 150 31.47 -18.74 1.89
CA LEU A 150 32.84 -18.51 2.36
C LEU A 150 33.57 -19.80 2.74
N ARG A 151 32.85 -20.78 3.30
CA ARG A 151 33.40 -22.11 3.61
C ARG A 151 33.60 -22.98 2.35
N GLY A 152 33.25 -22.47 1.17
CA GLY A 152 33.37 -23.19 -0.10
C GLY A 152 32.36 -24.32 -0.28
N TYR A 153 31.32 -24.42 0.57
CA TYR A 153 30.36 -25.53 0.57
C TYR A 153 29.66 -25.72 -0.78
N TRP A 154 29.29 -24.61 -1.41
CA TRP A 154 28.57 -24.61 -2.69
C TRP A 154 29.41 -25.16 -3.84
N ARG A 155 30.74 -25.17 -3.75
CA ARG A 155 31.64 -25.68 -4.80
C ARG A 155 31.45 -27.18 -5.04
N GLY A 156 31.35 -27.96 -3.97
CA GLY A 156 31.11 -29.40 -4.04
C GLY A 156 29.63 -29.78 -4.21
N HIS A 157 28.71 -28.87 -3.89
CA HIS A 157 27.27 -29.17 -3.83
C HIS A 157 26.46 -28.31 -4.82
N GLU A 158 26.58 -28.60 -6.11
CA GLU A 158 25.85 -27.87 -7.16
C GLU A 158 24.34 -27.97 -7.02
N ALA A 159 23.82 -29.19 -6.82
CA ALA A 159 22.40 -29.43 -6.66
C ALA A 159 21.84 -28.65 -5.46
N ALA A 160 22.56 -28.61 -4.33
CA ALA A 160 22.15 -27.84 -3.15
C ALA A 160 22.13 -26.33 -3.42
N SER A 161 23.13 -25.80 -4.15
CA SER A 161 23.16 -24.38 -4.52
C SER A 161 21.99 -24.01 -5.44
N LYS A 162 21.66 -24.88 -6.41
CA LYS A 162 20.49 -24.70 -7.28
C LYS A 162 19.18 -24.80 -6.50
N ALA A 163 19.08 -25.72 -5.55
CA ALA A 163 17.90 -25.91 -4.70
C ALA A 163 17.61 -24.68 -3.83
N VAL A 164 18.62 -24.05 -3.22
CA VAL A 164 18.41 -22.81 -2.44
C VAL A 164 17.82 -21.70 -3.30
N GLY A 165 18.28 -21.55 -4.54
CA GLY A 165 17.69 -20.57 -5.46
C GLY A 165 16.22 -20.85 -5.80
N TRP A 166 15.86 -22.13 -5.97
CA TRP A 166 14.46 -22.54 -6.20
C TRP A 166 13.58 -22.33 -4.96
N VAL A 167 14.05 -22.74 -3.79
CA VAL A 167 13.34 -22.53 -2.52
C VAL A 167 13.12 -21.03 -2.28
N GLY A 168 14.15 -20.20 -2.49
CA GLY A 168 14.02 -18.75 -2.40
C GLY A 168 12.98 -18.19 -3.38
N GLY A 169 12.93 -18.72 -4.62
CA GLY A 169 11.92 -18.33 -5.61
C GLY A 169 10.50 -18.70 -5.21
N VAL A 170 10.29 -19.90 -4.65
CA VAL A 170 8.98 -20.34 -4.13
C VAL A 170 8.55 -19.47 -2.94
N VAL A 171 9.47 -19.19 -2.01
CA VAL A 171 9.19 -18.32 -0.85
C VAL A 171 8.82 -16.91 -1.32
N LEU A 172 9.56 -16.36 -2.29
CA LEU A 172 9.26 -15.04 -2.86
C LEU A 172 7.88 -15.00 -3.52
N LEU A 173 7.55 -16.02 -4.30
CA LEU A 173 6.24 -16.14 -4.92
C LEU A 173 5.14 -16.22 -3.86
N ALA A 174 5.35 -16.98 -2.78
CA ALA A 174 4.41 -17.05 -1.67
C ALA A 174 4.22 -15.67 -1.00
N VAL A 175 5.28 -14.90 -0.76
CA VAL A 175 5.21 -13.54 -0.17
C VAL A 175 4.48 -12.55 -1.09
N ILE A 176 4.68 -12.64 -2.40
CA ILE A 176 3.96 -11.78 -3.36
C ILE A 176 2.48 -12.15 -3.40
N VAL A 177 2.17 -13.45 -3.50
CA VAL A 177 0.80 -13.96 -3.55
C VAL A 177 0.04 -13.65 -2.26
N SER A 178 0.66 -13.83 -1.08
CA SER A 178 0.05 -13.46 0.19
C SER A 178 -0.27 -11.97 0.27
N GLY A 179 0.54 -11.12 -0.35
CA GLY A 179 0.27 -9.69 -0.47
C GLY A 179 -1.07 -9.40 -1.13
N PHE A 180 -1.41 -10.11 -2.21
CA PHE A 180 -2.69 -9.91 -2.88
C PHE A 180 -3.90 -10.34 -2.03
N PHE A 181 -3.73 -11.29 -1.11
CA PHE A 181 -4.78 -11.69 -0.18
C PHE A 181 -4.94 -10.71 0.99
N ILE A 182 -3.85 -10.16 1.51
CA ILE A 182 -3.87 -9.25 2.68
C ILE A 182 -4.30 -7.84 2.26
N ILE A 183 -3.79 -7.34 1.15
CA ILE A 183 -3.96 -5.94 0.72
C ILE A 183 -5.02 -5.78 -0.39
N GLY A 184 -5.35 -6.87 -1.08
CA GLY A 184 -6.19 -6.87 -2.26
C GLY A 184 -5.41 -6.76 -3.56
N SER A 185 -6.08 -7.09 -4.67
CA SER A 185 -5.47 -7.08 -6.00
C SER A 185 -5.40 -5.66 -6.59
N PRO A 186 -4.47 -5.39 -7.54
CA PRO A 186 -4.39 -4.09 -8.22
C PRO A 186 -5.70 -3.68 -8.90
N TRP A 187 -6.49 -4.65 -9.37
CA TRP A 187 -7.78 -4.46 -9.99
C TRP A 187 -8.85 -4.03 -8.98
N ALA A 188 -8.95 -4.75 -7.85
CA ALA A 188 -9.86 -4.37 -6.77
C ALA A 188 -9.56 -2.95 -6.25
N GLN A 189 -8.28 -2.64 -6.07
CA GLN A 189 -7.83 -1.30 -5.63
C GLN A 189 -8.12 -0.20 -6.66
N ARG A 190 -8.28 -0.54 -7.95
CA ARG A 190 -8.70 0.41 -8.97
C ARG A 190 -10.20 0.69 -8.87
N LEU A 191 -11.01 -0.33 -8.64
CA LEU A 191 -12.46 -0.19 -8.43
C LEU A 191 -12.76 0.68 -7.20
N VAL A 192 -12.08 0.44 -6.07
CA VAL A 192 -12.19 1.29 -4.86
C VAL A 192 -11.81 2.75 -5.16
N ARG A 193 -10.81 3.01 -6.00
CA ARG A 193 -10.46 4.38 -6.39
C ARG A 193 -11.52 5.03 -7.28
N PHE A 194 -12.18 4.28 -8.16
CA PHE A 194 -13.32 4.78 -8.92
C PHE A 194 -14.47 5.12 -7.98
N ASP A 195 -14.83 4.22 -7.06
CA ASP A 195 -15.89 4.45 -6.08
C ASP A 195 -15.60 5.69 -5.20
N ASN A 196 -14.37 5.85 -4.69
CA ASN A 196 -13.97 7.06 -3.96
C ASN A 196 -14.07 8.33 -4.81
N ARG A 197 -13.79 8.24 -6.12
CA ARG A 197 -13.96 9.37 -7.03
C ARG A 197 -15.45 9.68 -7.24
N LYS A 198 -16.30 8.66 -7.37
CA LYS A 198 -17.76 8.83 -7.46
C LYS A 198 -18.30 9.51 -6.20
N VAL A 199 -17.90 9.07 -5.01
CA VAL A 199 -18.26 9.73 -3.74
C VAL A 199 -17.85 11.21 -3.73
N SER A 200 -16.60 11.52 -4.11
CA SER A 200 -16.13 12.90 -4.18
C SER A 200 -16.91 13.75 -5.19
N ASP A 201 -17.30 13.18 -6.32
CA ASP A 201 -18.09 13.85 -7.35
C ASP A 201 -19.52 14.11 -6.84
N LEU A 202 -20.18 13.13 -6.20
CA LEU A 202 -21.50 13.29 -5.60
C LEU A 202 -21.50 14.32 -4.47
N GLN A 203 -20.46 14.34 -3.63
CA GLN A 203 -20.27 15.38 -2.61
C GLN A 203 -20.16 16.77 -3.24
N THR A 204 -19.42 16.88 -4.34
CA THR A 204 -19.27 18.14 -5.07
C THR A 204 -20.62 18.60 -5.65
N ILE A 205 -21.39 17.68 -6.25
CA ILE A 205 -22.73 17.97 -6.77
C ILE A 205 -23.66 18.42 -5.64
N GLN A 206 -23.69 17.71 -4.51
CA GLN A 206 -24.47 18.08 -3.33
C GLN A 206 -24.17 19.52 -2.90
N TRP A 207 -22.89 19.90 -2.79
CA TRP A 207 -22.53 21.26 -2.40
C TRP A 207 -22.99 22.32 -3.41
N GLN A 208 -23.00 22.01 -4.71
CA GLN A 208 -23.54 22.92 -5.71
C GLN A 208 -25.06 23.04 -5.65
N ILE A 209 -25.78 21.96 -5.33
CA ILE A 209 -27.22 21.99 -5.07
C ILE A 209 -27.53 22.88 -3.86
N VAL A 210 -26.78 22.72 -2.76
CA VAL A 210 -26.94 23.56 -1.56
C VAL A 210 -26.66 25.04 -1.89
N ASN A 211 -25.62 25.33 -2.67
CA ASN A 211 -25.33 26.70 -3.12
C ASN A 211 -26.48 27.26 -3.98
N TYR A 212 -27.03 26.46 -4.89
CA TYR A 212 -28.15 26.85 -5.73
C TYR A 212 -29.40 27.15 -4.89
N TRP A 213 -29.71 26.29 -3.91
CA TRP A 213 -30.78 26.51 -2.93
C TRP A 213 -30.60 27.83 -2.18
N GLN A 214 -29.41 28.06 -1.62
CA GLN A 214 -29.13 29.29 -0.88
C GLN A 214 -29.24 30.55 -1.74
N GLN A 215 -29.06 30.47 -3.06
CA GLN A 215 -29.16 31.64 -3.95
C GLN A 215 -30.58 31.87 -4.49
N LYS A 216 -31.31 30.79 -4.77
CA LYS A 216 -32.58 30.84 -5.52
C LYS A 216 -33.80 30.39 -4.72
N GLY A 217 -33.61 29.86 -3.51
CA GLY A 217 -34.67 29.39 -2.63
C GLY A 217 -35.43 28.16 -3.13
N LYS A 218 -34.84 27.41 -4.06
CA LYS A 218 -35.40 26.16 -4.60
C LYS A 218 -34.28 25.23 -5.05
N ILE A 219 -34.53 23.93 -5.05
CA ILE A 219 -33.65 22.90 -5.60
C ILE A 219 -33.71 22.95 -7.14
N PRO A 220 -32.59 22.72 -7.87
CA PRO A 220 -32.60 22.71 -9.34
C PRO A 220 -33.41 21.53 -9.87
N ALA A 221 -34.18 21.72 -10.95
CA ALA A 221 -34.97 20.62 -11.53
C ALA A 221 -34.06 19.59 -12.26
N THR A 222 -32.91 20.03 -12.74
CA THR A 222 -31.92 19.21 -13.45
C THR A 222 -30.50 19.60 -13.07
N LEU A 223 -29.54 18.66 -13.15
CA LEU A 223 -28.12 18.97 -12.90
C LEU A 223 -27.53 19.97 -13.90
N SER A 224 -28.12 20.15 -15.09
CA SER A 224 -27.69 21.16 -16.05
C SER A 224 -27.92 22.59 -15.57
N GLU A 225 -28.86 22.83 -14.64
CA GLU A 225 -29.06 24.16 -14.05
C GLU A 225 -27.94 24.58 -13.10
N LEU A 226 -27.10 23.63 -12.69
CA LEU A 226 -25.91 23.89 -11.90
C LEU A 226 -24.73 24.37 -12.78
N GLU A 227 -24.79 24.18 -14.10
CA GLU A 227 -23.71 24.60 -14.98
C GLU A 227 -23.55 26.11 -14.98
N ASP A 228 -22.32 26.56 -14.74
CA ASP A 228 -21.98 27.97 -14.68
C ASP A 228 -20.67 28.25 -15.44
N PRO A 229 -20.73 28.95 -16.58
CA PRO A 229 -19.54 29.33 -17.34
C PRO A 229 -18.57 30.25 -16.59
N ILE A 230 -19.05 30.99 -15.58
CA ILE A 230 -18.23 31.95 -14.82
C ILE A 230 -17.38 31.23 -13.78
N SER A 231 -17.99 30.37 -12.95
CA SER A 231 -17.23 29.51 -12.03
C SER A 231 -16.56 28.32 -12.74
N GLY A 232 -16.98 28.02 -13.98
CA GLY A 232 -16.51 26.88 -14.76
C GLY A 232 -17.09 25.54 -14.28
N PHE A 233 -18.08 25.55 -13.38
CA PHE A 233 -18.66 24.32 -12.86
C PHE A 233 -19.50 23.61 -13.94
N ARG A 234 -19.25 22.31 -14.08
CA ARG A 234 -20.12 21.37 -14.78
C ARG A 234 -20.25 20.12 -13.92
N ALA A 235 -21.44 19.54 -13.91
CA ALA A 235 -21.66 18.31 -13.17
C ALA A 235 -20.69 17.22 -13.66
N PRO A 236 -19.85 16.64 -12.78
CA PRO A 236 -18.98 15.54 -13.16
C PRO A 236 -19.81 14.34 -13.62
N LYS A 237 -19.18 13.47 -14.40
CA LYS A 237 -19.76 12.21 -14.86
C LYS A 237 -19.00 11.06 -14.22
N ASP A 238 -19.63 9.89 -14.16
CA ASP A 238 -18.98 8.68 -13.66
C ASP A 238 -17.67 8.44 -14.43
N PRO A 239 -16.50 8.44 -13.76
CA PRO A 239 -15.19 8.25 -14.40
C PRO A 239 -14.98 6.84 -14.97
N GLU A 240 -15.79 5.86 -14.57
CA GLU A 240 -15.72 4.48 -15.04
C GLU A 240 -16.56 4.27 -16.31
N THR A 241 -17.78 4.80 -16.34
CA THR A 241 -18.75 4.57 -17.44
C THR A 241 -18.92 5.75 -18.38
N GLY A 242 -18.58 6.96 -17.94
CA GLY A 242 -18.86 8.22 -18.65
C GLY A 242 -20.33 8.66 -18.57
N ALA A 243 -21.18 7.93 -17.86
CA ALA A 243 -22.59 8.28 -17.68
C ALA A 243 -22.77 9.44 -16.68
N PRO A 244 -23.81 10.28 -16.83
CA PRO A 244 -24.17 11.24 -15.79
C PRO A 244 -24.64 10.51 -14.51
N TYR A 245 -24.37 11.11 -13.35
CA TYR A 245 -24.91 10.61 -12.09
C TYR A 245 -26.44 10.74 -12.05
N GLY A 246 -27.10 9.82 -11.35
CA GLY A 246 -28.55 9.87 -11.15
C GLY A 246 -28.92 11.01 -10.21
N TYR A 247 -29.98 11.75 -10.56
CA TYR A 247 -30.48 12.86 -9.77
C TYR A 247 -31.99 12.94 -9.88
N THR A 248 -32.67 12.92 -8.73
CA THR A 248 -34.13 12.99 -8.64
C THR A 248 -34.52 13.98 -7.55
N VAL A 249 -35.46 14.89 -7.85
CA VAL A 249 -36.08 15.75 -6.84
C VAL A 249 -37.23 14.97 -6.22
N LEU A 250 -37.23 14.83 -4.89
CA LEU A 250 -38.25 14.12 -4.15
C LEU A 250 -39.31 15.09 -3.62
N GLU A 251 -38.85 16.16 -2.96
CA GLU A 251 -39.68 17.21 -2.36
C GLU A 251 -39.08 18.60 -2.61
N ALA A 252 -39.62 19.64 -1.99
CA ALA A 252 -39.14 21.02 -2.19
C ALA A 252 -37.71 21.23 -1.68
N ASP A 253 -37.34 20.54 -0.59
CA ASP A 253 -36.07 20.60 0.12
C ASP A 253 -35.33 19.25 0.16
N ALA A 254 -35.88 18.21 -0.48
CA ALA A 254 -35.30 16.86 -0.52
C ALA A 254 -34.98 16.39 -1.94
N PHE A 255 -33.81 15.80 -2.11
CA PHE A 255 -33.33 15.25 -3.38
C PHE A 255 -32.55 13.96 -3.18
N GLU A 256 -32.36 13.22 -4.27
CA GLU A 256 -31.63 11.96 -4.30
C GLU A 256 -30.49 12.03 -5.32
N LEU A 257 -29.32 11.51 -4.93
CA LEU A 257 -28.15 11.35 -5.80
C LEU A 257 -27.76 9.88 -5.88
N CYS A 258 -27.65 9.35 -7.09
CA CYS A 258 -27.36 7.93 -7.33
C CYS A 258 -26.07 7.73 -8.12
N ALA A 259 -25.36 6.65 -7.80
CA ALA A 259 -24.25 6.14 -8.58
C ALA A 259 -24.20 4.61 -8.49
N THR A 260 -23.57 3.99 -9.49
CA THR A 260 -23.28 2.55 -9.49
C THR A 260 -21.89 2.33 -8.91
N PHE A 261 -21.79 1.64 -7.78
CA PHE A 261 -20.53 1.35 -7.11
C PHE A 261 -20.05 -0.08 -7.41
N SER A 262 -18.75 -0.22 -7.61
CA SER A 262 -18.15 -1.52 -7.92
C SER A 262 -17.82 -2.33 -6.66
N THR A 263 -17.67 -1.66 -5.52
CA THR A 263 -17.33 -2.27 -4.22
C THR A 263 -18.24 -1.75 -3.13
N ALA A 264 -18.41 -2.55 -2.07
CA ALA A 264 -19.05 -2.08 -0.86
C ALA A 264 -18.05 -1.28 -0.01
N THR A 265 -18.52 -0.21 0.62
CA THR A 265 -17.82 0.48 1.69
C THR A 265 -17.64 -0.50 2.83
N SER A 266 -16.43 -0.99 3.00
CA SER A 266 -16.09 -1.78 4.18
C SER A 266 -16.28 -0.91 5.42
N LEU A 267 -17.22 -1.30 6.29
CA LEU A 267 -17.44 -0.66 7.60
C LEU A 267 -16.25 -0.86 8.55
N ALA A 268 -15.30 -1.75 8.22
CA ALA A 268 -14.00 -1.84 8.86
C ALA A 268 -12.98 -0.82 8.31
N ASP A 269 -13.20 -0.31 7.09
CA ASP A 269 -12.42 0.74 6.40
C ASP A 269 -13.11 2.12 6.46
N GLY A 270 -14.11 2.26 7.33
CA GLY A 270 -15.05 3.37 7.45
C GLY A 270 -14.58 4.57 8.29
N GLU A 271 -13.29 4.71 8.58
CA GLU A 271 -12.72 5.91 9.22
C GLU A 271 -12.19 6.93 8.18
N GLY A 272 -12.81 6.98 7.01
CA GLY A 272 -12.54 7.97 5.97
C GLY A 272 -13.48 9.19 6.01
N ALA A 273 -14.60 9.09 6.73
CA ALA A 273 -15.25 10.26 7.30
C ALA A 273 -14.69 10.39 8.71
N SER A 274 -14.34 11.60 9.15
CA SER A 274 -14.09 11.89 10.55
C SER A 274 -15.31 11.50 11.38
N VAL A 275 -15.38 10.25 11.82
CA VAL A 275 -16.31 9.78 12.84
C VAL A 275 -15.59 10.05 14.15
N PRO A 276 -15.95 11.08 14.94
CA PRO A 276 -15.52 11.11 16.32
C PRO A 276 -15.96 9.79 16.94
N ALA A 277 -15.01 9.12 17.60
CA ALA A 277 -15.23 7.89 18.35
C ALA A 277 -16.59 7.94 19.03
N ARG A 278 -17.40 6.90 18.82
CA ARG A 278 -18.76 6.75 19.34
C ARG A 278 -18.83 7.13 20.84
N THR A 279 -19.02 8.40 21.14
CA THR A 279 -19.81 8.83 22.28
C THR A 279 -21.23 8.50 21.90
N ALA A 280 -21.73 7.40 22.47
CA ALA A 280 -23.13 7.03 22.39
C ALA A 280 -23.97 8.14 23.03
N TYR A 281 -24.32 9.16 22.24
CA TYR A 281 -25.46 9.99 22.57
C TYR A 281 -26.72 9.22 22.18
N PRO A 282 -27.70 9.06 23.08
CA PRO A 282 -28.97 8.44 22.75
C PRO A 282 -29.68 9.31 21.70
N MET A 283 -29.87 8.76 20.51
CA MET A 283 -30.62 9.39 19.42
C MET A 283 -32.13 9.29 19.72
N PRO A 284 -32.92 10.35 19.45
CA PRO A 284 -34.38 10.28 19.46
C PRO A 284 -34.91 9.33 18.39
N VAL A 285 -35.98 8.61 18.70
CA VAL A 285 -36.57 7.49 17.95
C VAL A 285 -37.47 7.96 16.80
N ASP A 286 -37.21 9.14 16.24
CA ASP A 286 -38.05 9.72 15.19
C ASP A 286 -37.35 9.63 13.83
N GLY A 287 -37.55 8.51 13.13
CA GLY A 287 -37.58 8.39 11.66
C GLY A 287 -36.33 8.71 10.82
N PHE A 288 -35.31 9.40 11.34
CA PHE A 288 -34.13 9.83 10.61
C PHE A 288 -32.95 8.87 10.85
N SER A 289 -32.98 7.74 10.16
CA SER A 289 -31.79 6.94 9.86
C SER A 289 -31.91 6.63 8.37
N VAL A 290 -30.94 6.84 7.48
CA VAL A 290 -29.62 6.20 7.40
C VAL A 290 -28.86 6.93 6.26
N ASN A 291 -27.54 7.12 6.39
CA ASN A 291 -26.57 7.41 5.30
C ASN A 291 -26.00 8.84 5.12
N GLU A 292 -25.68 9.55 6.21
CA GLU A 292 -24.93 10.83 6.15
C GLU A 292 -23.44 10.67 5.75
N ASN A 293 -22.88 9.47 5.81
CA ASN A 293 -21.45 9.22 5.68
C ASN A 293 -21.00 8.72 4.29
N TRP A 294 -21.86 8.80 3.27
CA TRP A 294 -21.60 8.27 1.91
C TRP A 294 -21.21 6.79 1.89
N ALA A 295 -21.61 6.01 2.90
CA ALA A 295 -21.40 4.58 2.90
C ALA A 295 -22.35 3.93 1.89
N HIS A 296 -21.83 2.97 1.12
CA HIS A 296 -22.58 2.32 0.06
C HIS A 296 -22.26 0.83 -0.01
N ASP A 297 -23.22 0.04 -0.48
CA ASP A 297 -22.96 -1.33 -0.94
C ASP A 297 -22.44 -1.30 -2.39
N ALA A 298 -22.12 -2.48 -2.94
CA ALA A 298 -21.87 -2.63 -4.36
C ALA A 298 -23.20 -2.63 -5.13
N GLY A 299 -23.21 -2.06 -6.34
CA GLY A 299 -24.38 -1.90 -7.19
C GLY A 299 -24.91 -0.48 -7.22
N ASP A 300 -26.15 -0.32 -7.66
CA ASP A 300 -26.81 0.98 -7.74
C ASP A 300 -27.24 1.43 -6.34
N VAL A 301 -26.64 2.53 -5.87
CA VAL A 301 -26.93 3.09 -4.55
C VAL A 301 -27.30 4.56 -4.70
N CYS A 302 -28.37 4.93 -4.02
CA CYS A 302 -28.90 6.28 -3.99
C CYS A 302 -28.82 6.86 -2.57
N PHE A 303 -28.48 8.14 -2.49
CA PHE A 303 -28.34 8.89 -1.25
C PHE A 303 -29.39 9.99 -1.21
N THR A 304 -30.35 9.85 -0.29
CA THR A 304 -31.31 10.91 0.01
C THR A 304 -30.66 12.01 0.83
N ARG A 305 -30.90 13.26 0.44
CA ARG A 305 -30.42 14.46 1.12
C ARG A 305 -31.58 15.44 1.28
N THR A 306 -31.78 15.89 2.51
CA THR A 306 -32.75 16.94 2.86
C THR A 306 -31.98 18.17 3.31
N ILE A 307 -32.29 19.32 2.73
CA ILE A 307 -31.67 20.59 3.09
C ILE A 307 -32.45 21.18 4.26
N ASP A 308 -31.84 21.24 5.44
CA ASP A 308 -32.38 21.97 6.58
C ASP A 308 -32.33 23.49 6.29
N PRO A 309 -33.48 24.19 6.14
CA PRO A 309 -33.50 25.60 5.82
C PRO A 309 -32.96 26.51 6.94
N ASP A 310 -32.99 26.06 8.20
CA ASP A 310 -32.46 26.81 9.34
C ASP A 310 -30.92 26.75 9.35
N LEU A 311 -30.35 25.59 8.99
CA LEU A 311 -28.90 25.42 8.85
C LEU A 311 -28.36 26.03 7.54
N TYR A 312 -29.14 25.97 6.46
CA TYR A 312 -28.79 26.48 5.13
C TYR A 312 -29.83 27.49 4.60
N PRO A 313 -29.92 28.69 5.21
CA PRO A 313 -30.92 29.67 4.85
C PRO A 313 -30.67 30.27 3.46
N VAL A 314 -31.76 30.66 2.80
CA VAL A 314 -31.71 31.40 1.54
C VAL A 314 -31.08 32.78 1.80
N ARG A 315 -30.05 33.12 1.03
CA ARG A 315 -29.30 34.36 1.18
C ARG A 315 -30.19 35.54 0.77
N PRO A 316 -30.20 36.62 1.57
CA PRO A 316 -30.94 37.81 1.21
C PRO A 316 -30.37 38.40 -0.09
N GLN A 317 -31.24 38.60 -1.07
CA GLN A 317 -30.88 39.33 -2.28
C GLN A 317 -30.70 40.80 -1.89
N LYS A 318 -29.48 41.31 -1.98
CA LYS A 318 -29.27 42.76 -1.88
C LYS A 318 -29.92 43.40 -3.11
N GLN A 319 -31.03 44.07 -2.88
CA GLN A 319 -31.68 44.96 -3.85
C GLN A 319 -30.77 46.16 -4.17
#